data_AF-A0A3Q0JAE7-F1
#
_entry.id   AF-A0A3Q0JAE7-F1
#
_cell.length_a   1.000
_cell.length_b   1.000
_cell.length_c   1.000
_cell.angle_alpha   90.00
_cell.angle_beta   90.00
_cell.angle_gamma   90.00
#
_symmetry.space_group_name_H-M   'P 1'
#
loop_
_entity.id
_entity.type
_entity.pdbx_description
1 polymer ?
#
loop_
_entity_poly.entity_id
_entity_poly.type
_entity_poly.pdbx_seq_one_letter_code
_entity_poly.pdbx_strand_id
1 'polypeptide(L)'
;MVQNLMTMRFGNRIFTPTWNRENIASVMITFKEPFGTQGRGGYFDEFGIIRDVMQNHLLQILSLVAMEKPATIHPDDIRNEKVKVLKCIPPLQLEDVVLGQYTGDPNGEGDAKYGYLDDKTVPPGSNTPTFASAVLKIKNERWDGVPFILRCGKALNERKADIRIQYTDVPGDIFEGKTKRNELVMRVQPGEAVYVKMMTKTPGMSFDMEETELDLTYGSRYKNAKLPDAYERLLLDVFCGSQMHFVRADELSEAWRIFTPILHQIEQENVRPIPYKYGSRGPVEADKLLAENNFKYYGSYKWVDSSKH
;
A
#
# COMPACT_ATOMS: atom_id res chain seq x y z
N MET A 1 7.29 -10.60 -4.56
CA MET A 1 7.45 -9.15 -4.90
C MET A 1 7.98 -8.29 -3.76
N VAL A 2 7.55 -8.44 -2.50
CA VAL A 2 8.06 -7.62 -1.38
C VAL A 2 9.60 -7.69 -1.27
N GLN A 3 10.19 -8.88 -1.36
CA GLN A 3 11.65 -9.05 -1.37
C GLN A 3 12.34 -8.34 -2.55
N ASN A 4 11.64 -8.17 -3.67
CA ASN A 4 12.19 -7.52 -4.86
C ASN A 4 12.39 -6.01 -4.66
N LEU A 5 11.78 -5.39 -3.64
CA LEU A 5 11.94 -3.96 -3.35
C LEU A 5 13.40 -3.58 -3.15
N MET A 6 14.15 -4.38 -2.39
CA MET A 6 15.56 -4.10 -2.15
C MET A 6 16.39 -4.20 -3.44
N THR A 7 16.15 -5.23 -4.24
CA THR A 7 16.82 -5.42 -5.53
C THR A 7 16.50 -4.29 -6.50
N MET A 8 15.22 -3.90 -6.58
CA MET A 8 14.76 -2.77 -7.40
C MET A 8 15.46 -1.47 -7.00
N ARG A 9 15.54 -1.16 -5.70
CA ARG A 9 16.12 0.10 -5.20
C ARG A 9 17.65 0.15 -5.26
N PHE A 10 18.32 -0.91 -4.84
CA PHE A 10 19.76 -0.89 -4.59
C PHE A 10 20.58 -1.61 -5.66
N GLY A 11 19.93 -2.37 -6.55
CA GLY A 11 20.56 -3.01 -7.71
C GLY A 11 20.46 -2.21 -9.01
N ASN A 12 19.69 -1.12 -9.06
CA ASN A 12 19.40 -0.38 -10.29
C ASN A 12 19.76 1.10 -10.17
N ARG A 13 20.72 1.54 -10.98
CA ARG A 13 21.15 2.95 -11.03
C ARG A 13 20.05 3.90 -11.53
N ILE A 14 19.10 3.42 -12.31
CA ILE A 14 18.00 4.23 -12.86
C ILE A 14 17.04 4.74 -11.76
N PHE A 15 16.91 4.03 -10.63
CA PHE A 15 15.99 4.42 -9.55
C PHE A 15 16.68 5.14 -8.40
N THR A 16 17.98 4.90 -8.16
CA THR A 16 18.68 5.48 -7.00
C THR A 16 18.63 7.01 -6.92
N PRO A 17 18.88 7.78 -8.00
CA PRO A 17 18.89 9.25 -7.95
C PRO A 17 17.52 9.87 -7.72
N THR A 18 16.45 9.18 -8.11
CA THR A 18 15.07 9.69 -8.05
C THR A 18 14.30 9.19 -6.82
N TRP A 19 14.94 8.39 -5.95
CA TRP A 19 14.31 7.82 -4.77
C TRP A 19 14.37 8.75 -3.54
N ASN A 20 13.85 9.97 -3.66
CA ASN A 20 13.89 10.99 -2.62
C ASN A 20 12.76 12.02 -2.77
N ARG A 21 12.61 12.89 -1.76
CA ARG A 21 11.66 14.01 -1.71
C ARG A 21 11.72 15.01 -2.86
N GLU A 22 12.83 15.12 -3.57
CA GLU A 22 12.95 16.05 -4.71
C GLU A 22 12.20 15.54 -5.93
N ASN A 23 12.02 14.23 -6.02
CA ASN A 23 11.45 13.56 -7.18
C ASN A 23 10.12 12.85 -6.87
N ILE A 24 9.90 12.43 -5.63
CA ILE A 24 8.70 11.69 -5.21
C ILE A 24 7.72 12.65 -4.54
N ALA A 25 6.51 12.72 -5.09
CA ALA A 25 5.44 13.53 -4.54
C ALA A 25 4.67 12.81 -3.42
N SER A 26 4.45 11.50 -3.58
CA SER A 26 3.77 10.66 -2.58
C SER A 26 4.07 9.18 -2.80
N VAL A 27 3.95 8.40 -1.72
CA VAL A 27 4.02 6.94 -1.75
C VAL A 27 2.71 6.38 -1.23
N MET A 28 2.08 5.47 -1.98
CA MET A 28 0.87 4.77 -1.56
C MET A 28 1.12 3.27 -1.51
N ILE A 29 0.72 2.64 -0.41
CA ILE A 29 0.79 1.19 -0.21
C ILE A 29 -0.63 0.70 0.05
N THR A 30 -1.10 -0.19 -0.81
CA THR A 30 -2.50 -0.64 -0.80
C THR A 30 -2.58 -2.11 -0.43
N PHE A 31 -3.58 -2.49 0.37
CA PHE A 31 -4.00 -3.88 0.57
C PHE A 31 -5.54 -3.99 0.55
N LYS A 32 -6.10 -4.71 -0.41
CA LYS A 32 -7.54 -4.80 -0.64
C LYS A 32 -7.97 -6.25 -0.73
N GLU A 33 -9.06 -6.55 -0.06
CA GLU A 33 -9.73 -7.84 -0.15
C GLU A 33 -11.16 -7.63 -0.65
N PRO A 34 -11.63 -8.41 -1.64
CA PRO A 34 -12.97 -8.27 -2.18
C PRO A 34 -14.03 -9.02 -1.36
N PHE A 35 -13.60 -9.68 -0.28
CA PHE A 35 -14.44 -10.41 0.65
C PHE A 35 -14.49 -9.72 2.01
N GLY A 36 -15.62 -9.85 2.71
CA GLY A 36 -15.80 -9.38 4.09
C GLY A 36 -15.11 -10.29 5.12
N THR A 37 -15.69 -10.43 6.32
CA THR A 37 -15.15 -11.28 7.40
C THR A 37 -15.52 -12.75 7.31
N GLN A 38 -16.38 -13.14 6.35
CA GLN A 38 -16.73 -14.54 6.05
C GLN A 38 -17.13 -15.35 7.30
N GLY A 39 -17.97 -14.77 8.17
CA GLY A 39 -18.46 -15.42 9.40
C GLY A 39 -17.44 -15.48 10.54
N ARG A 40 -16.28 -14.84 10.38
CA ARG A 40 -15.24 -14.69 11.42
C ARG A 40 -15.20 -13.27 11.99
N GLY A 41 -16.30 -12.53 11.87
CA GLY A 41 -16.39 -11.12 12.28
C GLY A 41 -16.08 -10.90 13.76
N GLY A 42 -16.51 -11.81 14.64
CA GLY A 42 -16.25 -11.70 16.08
C GLY A 42 -14.77 -11.76 16.45
N TYR A 43 -13.98 -12.60 15.79
CA TYR A 43 -12.52 -12.60 15.97
C TYR A 43 -11.87 -11.32 15.42
N PHE A 44 -12.32 -10.86 14.26
CA PHE A 44 -11.82 -9.62 13.67
C PHE A 44 -12.17 -8.39 14.53
N ASP A 45 -13.30 -8.42 15.23
CA ASP A 45 -13.82 -7.32 16.06
C ASP A 45 -12.88 -6.95 17.21
N GLU A 46 -12.14 -7.93 17.75
CA GLU A 46 -11.20 -7.70 18.85
C GLU A 46 -9.96 -6.89 18.45
N PHE A 47 -9.66 -6.79 17.15
CA PHE A 47 -8.41 -6.20 16.66
C PHE A 47 -8.61 -5.08 15.64
N GLY A 48 -9.52 -5.27 14.68
CA GLY A 48 -9.78 -4.35 13.57
C GLY A 48 -8.68 -4.27 12.52
N ILE A 49 -8.95 -3.54 11.43
CA ILE A 49 -8.11 -3.54 10.21
C ILE A 49 -6.70 -2.97 10.43
N ILE A 50 -6.54 -2.02 11.36
CA ILE A 50 -5.23 -1.41 11.62
C ILE A 50 -4.27 -2.44 12.21
N ARG A 51 -4.72 -3.24 13.18
CA ARG A 51 -3.91 -4.31 13.79
C ARG A 51 -3.76 -5.51 12.87
N ASP A 52 -4.80 -5.85 12.10
CA ASP A 52 -4.80 -7.00 11.18
C ASP A 52 -3.79 -6.83 10.04
N VAL A 53 -3.72 -5.64 9.43
CA VAL A 53 -2.99 -5.42 8.17
C VAL A 53 -2.04 -4.21 8.15
N MET A 54 -2.44 -3.09 8.76
CA MET A 54 -1.71 -1.82 8.60
C MET A 54 -0.42 -1.80 9.43
N GLN A 55 -0.52 -2.14 10.72
CA GLN A 55 0.59 -2.09 11.68
C GLN A 55 1.71 -3.08 11.33
N ASN A 56 1.36 -4.21 10.72
CA ASN A 56 2.27 -5.27 10.33
C ASN A 56 2.63 -5.17 8.83
N HIS A 57 1.84 -5.72 7.92
CA HIS A 57 2.16 -5.90 6.51
C HIS A 57 2.47 -4.58 5.79
N LEU A 58 1.62 -3.57 5.94
CA LEU A 58 1.83 -2.30 5.26
C LEU A 58 3.04 -1.54 5.80
N LEU A 59 3.23 -1.53 7.12
CA LEU A 59 4.39 -0.89 7.75
C LEU A 59 5.71 -1.62 7.39
N GLN A 60 5.69 -2.95 7.28
CA GLN A 60 6.84 -3.72 6.79
C GLN A 60 7.24 -3.29 5.37
N ILE A 61 6.26 -3.18 4.47
CA ILE A 61 6.50 -2.71 3.11
C ILE A 61 7.01 -1.26 3.11
N LEU A 62 6.42 -0.38 3.92
CA LEU A 62 6.86 1.00 4.08
C LEU A 62 8.34 1.05 4.49
N SER A 63 8.75 0.26 5.47
CA SER A 63 10.14 0.24 5.94
C SER A 63 11.11 -0.14 4.82
N LEU A 64 10.75 -1.08 3.94
CA LEU A 64 11.57 -1.49 2.79
C LEU A 64 11.59 -0.44 1.68
N VAL A 65 10.49 0.29 1.47
CA VAL A 65 10.42 1.41 0.52
C VAL A 65 11.26 2.58 1.01
N ALA A 66 11.26 2.85 2.31
CA ALA A 66 11.82 4.07 2.88
C ALA A 66 13.24 3.94 3.44
N MET A 67 13.70 2.75 3.83
CA MET A 67 15.04 2.52 4.42
C MET A 67 16.18 3.10 3.57
N GLU A 68 17.27 3.52 4.19
CA GLU A 68 18.50 3.82 3.46
C GLU A 68 19.14 2.54 2.90
N LYS A 69 20.14 2.70 2.05
CA LYS A 69 20.92 1.56 1.57
C LYS A 69 21.69 0.94 2.76
N PRO A 70 21.46 -0.34 3.09
CA PRO A 70 22.18 -0.98 4.19
C PRO A 70 23.65 -1.16 3.82
N ALA A 71 24.51 -1.30 4.83
CA ALA A 71 25.95 -1.52 4.64
C ALA A 71 26.22 -2.78 3.82
N THR A 72 25.49 -3.86 4.12
CA THR A 72 25.56 -5.13 3.39
C THR A 72 24.16 -5.77 3.27
N ILE A 73 24.09 -6.97 2.68
CA ILE A 73 22.88 -7.81 2.69
C ILE A 73 22.77 -8.68 3.95
N HIS A 74 23.63 -8.47 4.96
CA HIS A 74 23.51 -9.17 6.23
C HIS A 74 22.16 -8.83 6.90
N PRO A 75 21.43 -9.81 7.48
CA PRO A 75 20.12 -9.59 8.06
C PRO A 75 20.05 -8.39 9.03
N ASP A 76 21.04 -8.21 9.89
CA ASP A 76 21.05 -7.09 10.84
C ASP A 76 21.27 -5.73 10.20
N ASP A 77 22.10 -5.62 9.16
CA ASP A 77 22.32 -4.34 8.48
C ASP A 77 21.03 -3.84 7.83
N ILE A 78 20.24 -4.77 7.27
CA ILE A 78 18.93 -4.49 6.68
C ILE A 78 17.94 -4.07 7.77
N ARG A 79 17.84 -4.86 8.86
CA ARG A 79 16.91 -4.58 9.96
C ARG A 79 17.26 -3.27 10.67
N ASN A 80 18.54 -2.91 10.77
CA ASN A 80 18.98 -1.63 11.31
C ASN A 80 18.41 -0.44 10.51
N GLU A 81 18.48 -0.50 9.17
CA GLU A 81 17.95 0.58 8.33
C GLU A 81 16.41 0.62 8.33
N LYS A 82 15.73 -0.54 8.45
CA LYS A 82 14.27 -0.58 8.67
C LYS A 82 13.88 0.13 9.97
N VAL A 83 14.49 -0.26 11.09
CA VAL A 83 14.22 0.32 12.42
C VAL A 83 14.56 1.81 12.47
N LYS A 84 15.67 2.22 11.84
CA LYS A 84 16.07 3.64 11.74
C LYS A 84 14.97 4.49 11.11
N VAL A 85 14.33 3.99 10.05
CA VAL A 85 13.19 4.69 9.44
C VAL A 85 11.99 4.74 10.37
N LEU A 86 11.62 3.64 11.02
CA LEU A 86 10.47 3.63 11.93
C LEU A 86 10.63 4.63 13.09
N LYS A 87 11.86 4.80 13.61
CA LYS A 87 12.20 5.82 14.61
C LYS A 87 11.96 7.25 14.14
N CYS A 88 11.99 7.51 12.83
CA CYS A 88 11.69 8.81 12.23
C CYS A 88 10.19 9.06 12.03
N ILE A 89 9.33 8.08 12.32
CA ILE A 89 7.87 8.21 12.15
C ILE A 89 7.25 8.63 13.49
N PRO A 90 6.64 9.83 13.59
CA PRO A 90 5.90 10.22 14.78
C PRO A 90 4.63 9.35 14.93
N PRO A 91 4.04 9.28 16.12
CA PRO A 91 2.77 8.58 16.30
C PRO A 91 1.68 9.11 15.37
N LEU A 92 0.91 8.19 14.78
CA LEU A 92 -0.21 8.51 13.90
C LEU A 92 -1.30 9.25 14.70
N GLN A 93 -1.87 10.30 14.10
CA GLN A 93 -2.92 11.12 14.71
C GLN A 93 -4.25 10.87 14.00
N LEU A 94 -5.37 11.07 14.71
CA LEU A 94 -6.72 10.81 14.16
C LEU A 94 -7.04 11.66 12.94
N GLU A 95 -6.53 12.89 12.86
CA GLU A 95 -6.70 13.80 11.71
C GLU A 95 -6.05 13.30 10.41
N ASP A 96 -5.02 12.46 10.51
CA ASP A 96 -4.32 11.86 9.37
C ASP A 96 -4.95 10.50 8.96
N VAL A 97 -6.14 10.16 9.48
CA VAL A 97 -6.77 8.84 9.31
C VAL A 97 -8.24 8.95 8.87
N VAL A 98 -8.62 8.12 7.90
CA VAL A 98 -10.01 7.84 7.53
C VAL A 98 -10.32 6.39 7.86
N LEU A 99 -11.34 6.17 8.70
CA LEU A 99 -11.85 4.85 9.08
C LEU A 99 -13.16 4.56 8.36
N GLY A 100 -13.35 3.30 7.96
CA GLY A 100 -14.59 2.86 7.34
C GLY A 100 -15.06 1.49 7.81
N GLN A 101 -16.35 1.23 7.68
CA GLN A 101 -16.98 -0.06 7.97
C GLN A 101 -17.94 -0.42 6.83
N TYR A 102 -17.84 -1.65 6.30
CA TYR A 102 -18.64 -2.02 5.13
C TYR A 102 -20.11 -2.30 5.49
N THR A 103 -21.01 -1.86 4.62
CA THR A 103 -22.43 -2.16 4.63
C THR A 103 -22.78 -3.08 3.46
N GLY A 104 -23.86 -3.84 3.58
CA GLY A 104 -24.34 -4.70 2.49
C GLY A 104 -24.70 -3.91 1.22
N ASP A 105 -24.59 -4.55 0.07
CA ASP A 105 -25.13 -4.09 -1.21
C ASP A 105 -26.47 -4.82 -1.46
N PRO A 106 -27.63 -4.15 -1.38
CA PRO A 106 -28.93 -4.77 -1.64
C PRO A 106 -29.05 -5.42 -3.03
N ASN A 107 -28.28 -4.93 -4.00
CA ASN A 107 -28.22 -5.46 -5.36
C ASN A 107 -27.08 -6.47 -5.57
N GLY A 108 -26.28 -6.74 -4.53
CA GLY A 108 -25.18 -7.69 -4.57
C GLY A 108 -25.65 -9.15 -4.58
N GLU A 109 -24.73 -10.07 -4.80
CA GLU A 109 -24.96 -11.51 -4.75
C GLU A 109 -24.19 -12.15 -3.60
N GLY A 110 -24.73 -13.24 -3.03
CA GLY A 110 -24.10 -13.97 -1.92
C GLY A 110 -23.78 -13.07 -0.74
N ASP A 111 -22.55 -13.18 -0.23
CA ASP A 111 -22.04 -12.43 0.93
C ASP A 111 -22.09 -10.91 0.74
N ALA A 112 -22.09 -10.41 -0.51
CA ALA A 112 -22.10 -8.98 -0.79
C ALA A 112 -23.40 -8.28 -0.32
N LYS A 113 -24.47 -9.04 -0.09
CA LYS A 113 -25.74 -8.52 0.44
C LYS A 113 -25.66 -8.08 1.90
N TYR A 114 -24.66 -8.56 2.63
CA TYR A 114 -24.56 -8.41 4.08
C TYR A 114 -23.42 -7.45 4.45
N GLY A 115 -23.70 -6.56 5.40
CA GLY A 115 -22.73 -5.67 6.02
C GLY A 115 -21.95 -6.34 7.15
N TYR A 116 -21.03 -5.60 7.75
CA TYR A 116 -20.22 -6.11 8.85
C TYR A 116 -21.08 -6.47 10.08
N LEU A 117 -22.07 -5.62 10.40
CA LEU A 117 -22.98 -5.81 11.52
C LEU A 117 -24.07 -6.87 11.28
N ASP A 118 -24.17 -7.41 10.05
CA ASP A 118 -25.07 -8.53 9.76
C ASP A 118 -24.44 -9.89 10.10
N ASP A 119 -23.11 -9.92 10.35
CA ASP A 119 -22.42 -11.11 10.86
C ASP A 119 -22.84 -11.34 12.32
N LYS A 120 -23.49 -12.48 12.58
CA LYS A 120 -24.01 -12.86 13.91
C LYS A 120 -22.94 -12.98 14.98
N THR A 121 -21.67 -13.10 14.58
CA THR A 121 -20.54 -13.18 15.51
C THR A 121 -20.05 -11.80 15.94
N VAL A 122 -20.47 -10.72 15.27
CA VAL A 122 -20.10 -9.34 15.59
C VAL A 122 -21.06 -8.74 16.62
N PRO A 123 -20.55 -8.05 17.66
CA PRO A 123 -21.40 -7.34 18.60
C PRO A 123 -22.32 -6.31 17.92
N PRO A 124 -23.61 -6.24 18.29
CA PRO A 124 -24.52 -5.24 17.73
C PRO A 124 -24.00 -3.81 17.97
N GLY A 125 -23.90 -3.02 16.90
CA GLY A 125 -23.43 -1.65 16.97
C GLY A 125 -21.92 -1.50 17.12
N SER A 126 -21.13 -2.54 16.81
CA SER A 126 -19.67 -2.44 16.76
C SER A 126 -19.19 -1.29 15.87
N ASN A 127 -18.21 -0.54 16.35
CA ASN A 127 -17.52 0.51 15.60
C ASN A 127 -16.16 0.04 15.05
N THR A 128 -15.90 -1.28 15.01
CA THR A 128 -14.63 -1.80 14.51
C THR A 128 -14.46 -1.44 13.03
N PRO A 129 -13.34 -0.78 12.65
CA PRO A 129 -13.10 -0.41 11.27
C PRO A 129 -12.67 -1.64 10.45
N THR A 130 -13.34 -1.84 9.31
CA THR A 130 -12.99 -2.83 8.28
C THR A 130 -12.19 -2.22 7.14
N PHE A 131 -12.02 -0.90 7.15
CA PHE A 131 -11.21 -0.10 6.23
C PHE A 131 -10.46 0.98 7.01
N ALA A 132 -9.23 1.25 6.61
CA ALA A 132 -8.45 2.39 7.08
C ALA A 132 -7.58 2.96 5.94
N SER A 133 -7.54 4.28 5.83
CA SER A 133 -6.56 5.02 5.04
C SER A 133 -5.84 5.98 5.98
N ALA A 134 -4.53 5.85 6.12
CA ALA A 134 -3.72 6.63 7.04
C ALA A 134 -2.54 7.28 6.32
N VAL A 135 -2.14 8.47 6.74
CA VAL A 135 -0.95 9.15 6.23
C VAL A 135 0.13 9.20 7.31
N LEU A 136 1.27 8.57 7.01
CA LEU A 136 2.47 8.63 7.83
C LEU A 136 3.47 9.63 7.23
N LYS A 137 4.19 10.31 8.11
CA LYS A 137 5.22 11.30 7.77
C LYS A 137 6.56 10.77 8.29
N ILE A 138 7.58 10.68 7.44
CA ILE A 138 8.91 10.20 7.84
C ILE A 138 9.82 11.42 8.02
N LYS A 139 10.16 11.76 9.27
CA LYS A 139 10.98 12.93 9.63
C LYS A 139 12.47 12.64 9.47
N ASN A 140 12.93 12.57 8.22
CA ASN A 140 14.35 12.49 7.88
C ASN A 140 14.66 13.24 6.57
N GLU A 141 15.94 13.39 6.22
CA GLU A 141 16.37 14.14 5.04
C GLU A 141 15.74 13.64 3.73
N ARG A 142 15.70 12.32 3.52
CA ARG A 142 15.21 11.72 2.26
C ARG A 142 13.72 11.94 2.03
N TRP A 143 12.91 11.90 3.10
CA TRP A 143 11.44 11.79 3.01
C TRP A 143 10.68 12.96 3.64
N ASP A 144 11.37 13.95 4.19
CA ASP A 144 10.72 15.12 4.76
C ASP A 144 9.81 15.81 3.72
N GLY A 145 8.56 16.05 4.11
CA GLY A 145 7.48 16.54 3.26
C GLY A 145 6.77 15.51 2.37
N VAL A 146 7.27 14.28 2.25
CA VAL A 146 6.64 13.23 1.41
C VAL A 146 5.64 12.41 2.23
N PRO A 147 4.34 12.41 1.88
CA PRO A 147 3.34 11.60 2.55
C PRO A 147 3.44 10.12 2.14
N PHE A 148 3.41 9.24 3.15
CA PHE A 148 3.28 7.79 2.99
C PHE A 148 1.87 7.36 3.35
N ILE A 149 1.08 7.04 2.33
CA ILE A 149 -0.32 6.69 2.44
C ILE A 149 -0.44 5.17 2.55
N LEU A 150 -0.98 4.69 3.66
CA LEU A 150 -1.31 3.29 3.88
C LEU A 150 -2.83 3.11 3.73
N ARG A 151 -3.28 2.32 2.75
CA ARG A 151 -4.70 2.09 2.50
C ARG A 151 -5.02 0.60 2.53
N CYS A 152 -5.86 0.18 3.47
CA CYS A 152 -6.32 -1.19 3.53
C CYS A 152 -7.79 -1.36 3.87
N GLY A 153 -8.39 -2.46 3.40
CA GLY A 153 -9.72 -2.83 3.84
C GLY A 153 -10.26 -4.12 3.22
N LYS A 154 -11.35 -4.58 3.83
CA LYS A 154 -12.15 -5.75 3.42
C LYS A 154 -13.41 -5.31 2.65
N ALA A 155 -14.04 -6.25 1.94
CA ALA A 155 -15.23 -6.01 1.13
C ALA A 155 -15.07 -4.87 0.11
N LEU A 156 -13.89 -4.77 -0.51
CA LEU A 156 -13.59 -3.77 -1.54
C LEU A 156 -13.83 -4.30 -2.96
N ASN A 157 -13.64 -3.46 -3.97
CA ASN A 157 -13.94 -3.80 -5.36
C ASN A 157 -13.03 -4.85 -6.02
N GLU A 158 -11.88 -5.19 -5.41
CA GLU A 158 -10.90 -6.12 -6.00
C GLU A 158 -9.94 -6.66 -4.93
N ARG A 159 -9.30 -7.81 -5.22
CA ARG A 159 -8.12 -8.28 -4.48
C ARG A 159 -6.89 -7.58 -5.03
N LYS A 160 -6.15 -6.83 -4.19
CA LYS A 160 -4.92 -6.16 -4.63
C LYS A 160 -4.01 -5.81 -3.47
N ALA A 161 -2.73 -6.14 -3.59
CA ALA A 161 -1.67 -5.54 -2.79
C ALA A 161 -0.65 -4.90 -3.74
N ASP A 162 -0.42 -3.60 -3.61
CA ASP A 162 0.51 -2.86 -4.47
C ASP A 162 1.22 -1.73 -3.74
N ILE A 163 2.31 -1.29 -4.34
CA ILE A 163 3.10 -0.14 -3.92
C ILE A 163 3.15 0.80 -5.11
N ARG A 164 2.79 2.05 -4.91
CA ARG A 164 2.80 3.10 -5.93
C ARG A 164 3.64 4.26 -5.45
N ILE A 165 4.66 4.59 -6.23
CA ILE A 165 5.51 5.75 -6.01
C ILE A 165 5.14 6.75 -7.10
N GLN A 166 4.48 7.82 -6.72
CA GLN A 166 4.08 8.88 -7.65
C GLN A 166 5.13 9.98 -7.62
N TYR A 167 5.72 10.26 -8.78
CA TYR A 167 6.74 11.30 -8.93
C TYR A 167 6.12 12.70 -8.94
N THR A 168 6.92 13.73 -8.75
CA THR A 168 6.52 15.13 -8.93
C THR A 168 6.24 15.43 -10.41
N ASP A 169 5.53 16.54 -10.65
CA ASP A 169 5.35 17.04 -12.01
C ASP A 169 6.72 17.46 -12.61
N VAL A 170 6.89 17.35 -13.92
CA VAL A 170 8.12 17.79 -14.60
C VAL A 170 8.21 19.32 -14.54
N PRO A 171 9.32 19.91 -14.06
CA PRO A 171 9.47 21.36 -14.00
C PRO A 171 9.64 21.97 -15.40
N GLY A 172 9.13 23.19 -15.60
CA GLY A 172 9.26 23.91 -16.86
C GLY A 172 8.44 23.27 -17.99
N ASP A 173 7.17 22.97 -17.72
CA ASP A 173 6.29 22.27 -18.66
C ASP A 173 6.16 22.99 -20.01
N ILE A 174 6.56 22.31 -21.07
CA ILE A 174 6.45 22.76 -22.47
C ILE A 174 5.25 22.14 -23.20
N PHE A 175 4.45 21.32 -22.49
CA PHE A 175 3.33 20.57 -23.05
C PHE A 175 1.98 21.03 -22.53
N GLU A 176 1.88 22.30 -22.12
CA GLU A 176 0.61 22.99 -21.84
C GLU A 176 -0.29 22.29 -20.79
N GLY A 177 0.31 21.70 -19.74
CA GLY A 177 -0.41 21.01 -18.67
C GLY A 177 -0.93 19.62 -19.05
N LYS A 178 -0.56 19.09 -20.23
CA LYS A 178 -0.99 17.76 -20.70
C LYS A 178 -0.23 16.63 -19.99
N THR A 179 0.94 16.90 -19.42
CA THR A 179 1.75 15.90 -18.71
C THR A 179 1.02 15.37 -17.47
N LYS A 180 1.29 14.10 -17.15
CA LYS A 180 0.81 13.43 -15.94
C LYS A 180 2.01 12.97 -15.14
N ARG A 181 1.89 12.95 -13.81
CA ARG A 181 2.95 12.43 -12.93
C ARG A 181 3.27 10.98 -13.29
N ASN A 182 4.56 10.69 -13.38
CA ASN A 182 5.03 9.33 -13.58
C ASN A 182 4.73 8.51 -12.33
N GLU A 183 4.57 7.20 -12.48
CA GLU A 183 4.33 6.30 -11.35
C GLU A 183 5.14 5.01 -11.52
N LEU A 184 5.96 4.67 -10.52
CA LEU A 184 6.50 3.32 -10.41
C LEU A 184 5.52 2.49 -9.57
N VAL A 185 5.02 1.40 -10.15
CA VAL A 185 4.08 0.50 -9.49
C VAL A 185 4.69 -0.87 -9.35
N MET A 186 4.64 -1.41 -8.13
CA MET A 186 5.02 -2.78 -7.82
C MET A 186 3.78 -3.49 -7.28
N ARG A 187 3.14 -4.30 -8.13
CA ARG A 187 1.98 -5.11 -7.75
C ARG A 187 2.46 -6.39 -7.11
N VAL A 188 2.17 -6.54 -5.82
CA VAL A 188 2.57 -7.70 -5.02
C VAL A 188 1.67 -8.89 -5.29
N GLN A 189 0.36 -8.67 -5.39
CA GLN A 189 -0.63 -9.69 -5.75
C GLN A 189 -1.97 -9.04 -6.12
N PRO A 190 -2.84 -9.72 -6.89
CA PRO A 190 -2.53 -10.84 -7.78
C PRO A 190 -1.75 -10.36 -9.03
N GLY A 191 -1.17 -11.30 -9.78
CA GLY A 191 -0.48 -10.99 -11.03
C GLY A 191 0.75 -10.11 -10.81
N GLU A 192 1.75 -10.68 -10.14
CA GLU A 192 3.02 -10.03 -9.79
C GLU A 192 3.59 -9.25 -10.97
N ALA A 193 3.76 -7.94 -10.79
CA ALA A 193 4.24 -7.07 -11.84
C ALA A 193 5.01 -5.87 -11.30
N VAL A 194 5.92 -5.36 -12.12
CA VAL A 194 6.56 -4.06 -11.93
C VAL A 194 6.36 -3.26 -13.21
N TYR A 195 5.85 -2.05 -13.11
CA TYR A 195 5.69 -1.19 -14.28
C TYR A 195 5.88 0.28 -13.95
N VAL A 196 6.37 1.04 -14.93
CA VAL A 196 6.54 2.49 -14.83
C VAL A 196 5.57 3.15 -15.77
N LYS A 197 4.62 3.89 -15.23
CA LYS A 197 3.75 4.77 -16.02
C LYS A 197 4.49 6.04 -16.40
N MET A 198 4.42 6.40 -17.68
CA MET A 198 5.10 7.56 -18.25
C MET A 198 4.30 8.16 -19.40
N MET A 199 4.74 9.33 -19.86
CA MET A 199 4.18 9.96 -21.05
C MET A 199 4.95 9.49 -22.29
N THR A 200 4.24 9.17 -23.36
CA THR A 200 4.81 8.91 -24.69
C THR A 200 4.08 9.74 -25.74
N LYS A 201 4.71 9.93 -26.90
CA LYS A 201 4.02 10.45 -28.10
C LYS A 201 2.96 9.44 -28.52
N THR A 202 1.74 9.91 -28.77
CA THR A 202 0.67 9.06 -29.32
C THR A 202 1.15 8.41 -30.62
N PRO A 203 1.03 7.08 -30.78
CA PRO A 203 1.35 6.40 -32.02
C PRO A 203 0.56 6.98 -33.20
N GLY A 204 1.27 7.33 -34.28
CA GLY A 204 0.68 7.95 -35.47
C GLY A 204 1.29 9.30 -35.82
N MET A 205 0.54 10.11 -36.57
CA MET A 205 1.04 11.36 -37.16
C MET A 205 0.88 12.60 -36.24
N SER A 206 0.08 12.53 -35.17
CA SER A 206 -0.09 13.64 -34.23
C SER A 206 1.13 13.81 -33.32
N PHE A 207 1.38 15.04 -32.85
CA PHE A 207 2.38 15.34 -31.82
C PHE A 207 1.77 15.34 -30.40
N ASP A 208 0.58 14.76 -30.25
CA ASP A 208 -0.05 14.61 -28.94
C ASP A 208 0.67 13.56 -28.10
N MET A 209 0.37 13.57 -26.80
CA MET A 209 0.93 12.64 -25.83
C MET A 209 -0.17 11.85 -25.15
N GLU A 210 0.19 10.65 -24.71
CA GLU A 210 -0.67 9.78 -23.91
C GLU A 210 0.12 9.11 -22.77
N GLU A 211 -0.58 8.69 -21.72
CA GLU A 211 0.00 7.84 -20.68
C GLU A 211 0.18 6.41 -21.21
N THR A 212 1.37 5.84 -21.03
CA THR A 212 1.70 4.43 -21.32
C THR A 212 2.56 3.85 -20.21
N GLU A 213 3.07 2.63 -20.38
CA GLU A 213 3.91 1.96 -19.40
C GLU A 213 5.06 1.16 -20.01
N LEU A 214 6.15 1.05 -19.24
CA LEU A 214 7.10 -0.06 -19.39
C LEU A 214 6.74 -1.14 -18.37
N ASP A 215 6.39 -2.34 -18.84
CA ASP A 215 5.83 -3.42 -18.02
C ASP A 215 6.75 -4.64 -17.90
N LEU A 216 6.81 -5.19 -16.69
CA LEU A 216 7.33 -6.51 -16.36
C LEU A 216 6.26 -7.29 -15.58
N THR A 217 5.39 -7.99 -16.29
CA THR A 217 4.46 -8.95 -15.70
C THR A 217 5.08 -10.34 -15.59
N TYR A 218 5.20 -10.87 -14.37
CA TYR A 218 5.92 -12.13 -14.10
C TYR A 218 5.27 -13.33 -14.79
N GLY A 219 3.94 -13.43 -14.79
CA GLY A 219 3.22 -14.51 -15.45
C GLY A 219 3.50 -14.58 -16.96
N SER A 220 3.72 -13.43 -17.61
CA SER A 220 4.06 -13.36 -19.04
C SER A 220 5.55 -13.61 -19.30
N ARG A 221 6.43 -13.05 -18.47
CA ARG A 221 7.89 -13.07 -18.68
C ARG A 221 8.57 -14.35 -18.17
N TYR A 222 8.03 -14.97 -17.13
CA TYR A 222 8.58 -16.12 -16.43
C TYR A 222 7.56 -17.26 -16.33
N LYS A 223 6.89 -17.59 -17.44
CA LYS A 223 5.79 -18.57 -17.53
C LYS A 223 6.00 -19.90 -16.78
N ASN A 224 7.26 -20.38 -16.73
CA ASN A 224 7.61 -21.67 -16.14
C ASN A 224 8.26 -21.55 -14.75
N ALA A 225 8.40 -20.35 -14.20
CA ALA A 225 8.97 -20.16 -12.88
C ALA A 225 7.89 -20.38 -11.82
N LYS A 226 8.09 -21.36 -10.93
CA LYS A 226 7.27 -21.48 -9.72
C LYS A 226 7.71 -20.39 -8.74
N LEU A 227 6.80 -19.48 -8.43
CA LEU A 227 6.96 -18.58 -7.29
C LEU A 227 6.60 -19.37 -6.02
N PRO A 228 7.54 -19.55 -5.06
CA PRO A 228 7.23 -20.24 -3.81
C PRO A 228 6.23 -19.43 -2.99
N ASP A 229 5.38 -20.12 -2.24
CA ASP A 229 4.54 -19.46 -1.23
C ASP A 229 5.40 -18.77 -0.15
N ALA A 230 4.83 -17.75 0.50
CA ALA A 230 5.51 -17.04 1.57
C ALA A 230 6.00 -17.99 2.68
N TYR A 231 5.21 -18.99 3.08
CA TYR A 231 5.59 -19.94 4.12
C TYR A 231 6.67 -20.91 3.66
N GLU A 232 6.67 -21.36 2.40
CA GLU A 232 7.76 -22.18 1.83
C GLU A 232 9.10 -21.45 1.99
N ARG A 233 9.12 -20.15 1.68
CA ARG A 233 10.33 -19.33 1.78
C ARG A 233 10.74 -19.06 3.23
N LEU A 234 9.80 -18.65 4.08
CA LEU A 234 10.10 -18.29 5.48
C LEU A 234 10.59 -19.50 6.29
N LEU A 235 10.00 -20.68 6.10
CA LEU A 235 10.47 -21.90 6.75
C LEU A 235 11.90 -22.24 6.33
N LEU A 236 12.20 -22.15 5.03
CA LEU A 236 13.56 -22.36 4.52
C LEU A 236 14.56 -21.37 5.15
N ASP A 237 14.19 -20.09 5.27
CA ASP A 237 15.05 -19.08 5.89
C ASP A 237 15.40 -19.43 7.35
N VAL A 238 14.48 -20.04 8.11
CA VAL A 238 14.77 -20.55 9.48
C VAL A 238 15.83 -21.65 9.43
N PHE A 239 15.70 -22.63 8.54
CA PHE A 239 16.69 -23.71 8.39
C PHE A 239 18.07 -23.18 7.96
N CYS A 240 18.10 -22.11 7.16
CA CYS A 240 19.32 -21.44 6.73
C CYS A 240 19.88 -20.44 7.75
N GLY A 241 19.21 -20.22 8.90
CA GLY A 241 19.62 -19.22 9.90
C GLY A 241 19.49 -17.77 9.43
N SER A 242 18.71 -17.51 8.38
CA SER A 242 18.50 -16.16 7.84
C SER A 242 17.35 -15.47 8.54
N GLN A 243 17.63 -14.36 9.23
CA GLN A 243 16.62 -13.57 9.92
C GLN A 243 16.14 -12.35 9.12
N MET A 244 16.54 -12.24 7.84
CA MET A 244 16.31 -11.04 7.02
C MET A 244 14.81 -10.68 6.90
N HIS A 245 13.95 -11.70 6.82
CA HIS A 245 12.51 -11.55 6.60
C HIS A 245 11.67 -11.64 7.87
N PHE A 246 12.31 -11.66 9.05
CA PHE A 246 11.65 -11.77 10.34
C PHE A 246 11.71 -10.45 11.10
N VAL A 247 10.61 -10.12 11.78
CA VAL A 247 10.48 -8.91 12.57
C VAL A 247 11.38 -9.01 13.81
N ARG A 248 12.23 -8.01 14.02
CA ARG A 248 13.09 -7.90 15.22
C ARG A 248 12.32 -7.23 16.36
N ALA A 249 12.74 -7.47 17.60
CA ALA A 249 12.03 -6.96 18.79
C ALA A 249 11.91 -5.42 18.83
N ASP A 250 12.97 -4.71 18.46
CA ASP A 250 12.98 -3.24 18.34
C ASP A 250 12.11 -2.75 17.17
N GLU A 251 12.07 -3.47 16.06
CA GLU A 251 11.17 -3.20 14.94
C GLU A 251 9.69 -3.30 15.36
N LEU A 252 9.34 -4.33 16.11
CA LEU A 252 7.99 -4.51 16.65
C LEU A 252 7.63 -3.40 17.65
N SER A 253 8.58 -3.00 18.50
CA SER A 253 8.39 -1.91 19.46
C SER A 253 8.09 -0.58 18.77
N GLU A 254 8.83 -0.23 17.71
CA GLU A 254 8.60 1.00 16.94
C GLU A 254 7.26 0.96 16.19
N ALA A 255 6.90 -0.20 15.64
CA ALA A 255 5.60 -0.38 15.00
C ALA A 255 4.45 -0.09 15.99
N TRP A 256 4.50 -0.63 17.20
CA TRP A 256 3.49 -0.32 18.23
C TRP A 256 3.56 1.13 18.70
N ARG A 257 4.75 1.71 18.88
CA ARG A 257 4.89 3.14 19.24
C ARG A 257 4.15 4.06 18.26
N ILE A 258 4.17 3.73 16.96
CA ILE A 258 3.52 4.53 15.92
C ILE A 258 1.99 4.45 16.00
N PHE A 259 1.42 3.25 16.25
CA PHE A 259 -0.03 3.01 16.14
C PHE A 259 -0.78 2.96 17.48
N THR A 260 -0.12 2.64 18.59
CA THR A 260 -0.81 2.48 19.89
C THR A 260 -1.60 3.73 20.32
N PRO A 261 -1.09 4.97 20.19
CA PRO A 261 -1.86 6.15 20.61
C PRO A 261 -3.18 6.30 19.87
N ILE A 262 -3.19 6.13 18.54
CA ILE A 262 -4.41 6.23 17.74
C ILE A 262 -5.37 5.07 18.03
N LEU A 263 -4.86 3.86 18.26
CA LEU A 263 -5.70 2.71 18.61
C LEU A 263 -6.43 2.92 19.94
N HIS A 264 -5.71 3.42 20.96
CA HIS A 264 -6.33 3.78 22.24
C HIS A 264 -7.34 4.92 22.07
N GLN A 265 -7.05 5.93 21.26
CA GLN A 265 -7.98 7.03 21.01
C GLN A 265 -9.26 6.54 20.32
N ILE A 266 -9.16 5.68 19.31
CA ILE A 266 -10.31 5.07 18.62
C ILE A 266 -11.22 4.34 19.61
N GLU A 267 -10.62 3.56 20.53
CA GLU A 267 -11.34 2.79 21.54
C GLU A 267 -11.97 3.68 22.63
N GLN A 268 -11.24 4.69 23.12
CA GLN A 268 -11.69 5.60 24.18
C GLN A 268 -12.80 6.54 23.72
N GLU A 269 -12.66 7.11 22.51
CA GLU A 269 -13.63 8.03 21.94
C GLU A 269 -14.76 7.30 21.20
N ASN A 270 -14.66 5.97 21.05
CA ASN A 270 -15.60 5.13 20.31
C ASN A 270 -15.88 5.69 18.90
N VAL A 271 -14.80 6.01 18.19
CA VAL A 271 -14.85 6.71 16.89
C VAL A 271 -15.67 5.89 15.90
N ARG A 272 -16.73 6.49 15.36
CA ARG A 272 -17.62 5.82 14.40
C ARG A 272 -16.98 5.77 13.01
N PRO A 273 -16.80 4.59 12.42
CA PRO A 273 -16.27 4.46 11.07
C PRO A 273 -17.31 4.91 10.03
N ILE A 274 -16.83 5.44 8.90
CA ILE A 274 -17.69 5.88 7.80
C ILE A 274 -18.23 4.65 7.05
N PRO A 275 -19.55 4.56 6.82
CA PRO A 275 -20.11 3.44 6.08
C PRO A 275 -19.64 3.46 4.62
N TYR A 276 -19.29 2.30 4.08
CA TYR A 276 -19.03 2.15 2.65
C TYR A 276 -19.68 0.88 2.11
N LYS A 277 -20.20 0.95 0.88
CA LYS A 277 -20.88 -0.19 0.26
C LYS A 277 -19.90 -1.34 0.01
N TYR A 278 -20.33 -2.58 0.27
CA TYR A 278 -19.60 -3.77 -0.15
C TYR A 278 -19.25 -3.70 -1.64
N GLY A 279 -18.01 -4.05 -1.99
CA GLY A 279 -17.53 -4.02 -3.37
C GLY A 279 -17.20 -2.63 -3.90
N SER A 280 -17.30 -1.58 -3.09
CA SER A 280 -16.84 -0.23 -3.45
C SER A 280 -15.33 -0.07 -3.25
N ARG A 281 -14.80 1.13 -3.51
CA ARG A 281 -13.39 1.47 -3.25
C ARG A 281 -13.11 1.86 -1.79
N GLY A 282 -14.12 1.84 -0.93
CA GLY A 282 -14.09 2.40 0.43
C GLY A 282 -14.76 3.78 0.50
N PRO A 283 -14.66 4.47 1.65
CA PRO A 283 -15.22 5.81 1.85
C PRO A 283 -14.65 6.85 0.88
N VAL A 284 -15.46 7.83 0.47
CA VAL A 284 -15.04 8.92 -0.44
C VAL A 284 -14.04 9.84 0.24
N GLU A 285 -14.15 9.98 1.57
CA GLU A 285 -13.22 10.71 2.44
C GLU A 285 -11.80 10.17 2.31
N ALA A 286 -11.63 8.87 2.05
CA ALA A 286 -10.30 8.31 1.83
C ALA A 286 -9.67 8.87 0.55
N ASP A 287 -10.45 9.07 -0.52
CA ASP A 287 -9.97 9.67 -1.77
C ASP A 287 -9.68 11.17 -1.59
N LYS A 288 -10.42 11.88 -0.73
CA LYS A 288 -10.10 13.27 -0.33
C LYS A 288 -8.77 13.35 0.42
N LEU A 289 -8.56 12.46 1.39
CA LEU A 289 -7.29 12.36 2.13
C LEU A 289 -6.10 12.14 1.19
N LEU A 290 -6.26 11.33 0.13
CA LEU A 290 -5.22 11.17 -0.89
C LEU A 290 -4.89 12.48 -1.59
N ALA A 291 -5.91 13.20 -2.06
CA ALA A 291 -5.75 14.43 -2.82
C ALA A 291 -5.08 15.53 -1.98
N GLU A 292 -5.46 15.65 -0.70
CA GLU A 292 -4.85 16.58 0.27
C GLU A 292 -3.39 16.23 0.57
N ASN A 293 -3.03 14.95 0.45
CA ASN A 293 -1.67 14.43 0.67
C ASN A 293 -0.93 14.16 -0.64
N ASN A 294 -1.05 15.11 -1.58
CA ASN A 294 -0.23 15.19 -2.81
C ASN A 294 -0.27 13.94 -3.70
N PHE A 295 -1.33 13.14 -3.62
CA PHE A 295 -1.61 12.07 -4.57
C PHE A 295 -2.61 12.55 -5.62
N LYS A 296 -2.22 12.55 -6.90
CA LYS A 296 -3.07 12.95 -8.02
C LYS A 296 -3.62 11.71 -8.74
N TYR A 297 -4.94 11.57 -8.80
CA TYR A 297 -5.61 10.57 -9.63
C TYR A 297 -6.13 11.21 -10.92
N TYR A 298 -5.62 10.77 -12.07
CA TYR A 298 -5.99 11.36 -13.37
C TYR A 298 -7.14 10.63 -14.08
N GLY A 299 -7.35 9.34 -13.81
CA GLY A 299 -8.39 8.53 -14.46
C GLY A 299 -8.25 8.32 -15.96
N SER A 300 -7.23 8.90 -16.61
CA SER A 300 -6.97 8.81 -18.05
C SER A 300 -6.24 7.53 -18.45
N TYR A 301 -5.42 6.96 -17.56
CA TYR A 301 -4.69 5.73 -17.81
C TYR A 301 -5.60 4.51 -17.95
N LYS A 302 -5.45 3.79 -19.07
CA LYS A 302 -6.13 2.51 -19.33
C LYS A 302 -5.09 1.42 -19.56
N TRP A 303 -4.95 0.51 -18.62
CA TRP A 303 -4.13 -0.69 -18.81
C TRP A 303 -4.90 -1.71 -19.66
N VAL A 304 -4.29 -2.17 -20.74
CA VAL A 304 -4.82 -3.23 -21.60
C VAL A 304 -3.87 -4.42 -21.49
N ASP A 305 -4.40 -5.58 -21.11
CA ASP A 305 -3.60 -6.80 -21.00
C ASP A 305 -3.07 -7.22 -22.38
N SER A 306 -1.77 -7.01 -22.60
CA SER A 306 -1.10 -7.31 -23.87
C SER A 306 -1.04 -8.81 -24.17
N SER A 307 -1.39 -9.69 -23.22
CA SER A 307 -1.49 -11.14 -23.45
C SER A 307 -2.78 -11.57 -24.17
N LYS A 308 -3.71 -10.63 -24.40
CA LYS A 308 -4.94 -10.85 -25.17
C LYS A 308 -4.82 -10.50 -26.66
N HIS A 309 -3.59 -10.26 -27.14
CA HIS A 309 -3.26 -10.08 -28.56
C HIS A 309 -2.45 -11.26 -29.09
#